data_AF-A0A2A5ASQ6-F1
#
_entry.id   AF-A0A2A5ASQ6-F1
#
_cell.length_a   1.000
_cell.length_b   1.000
_cell.length_c   1.000
_cell.angle_alpha   90.00
_cell.angle_beta   90.00
_cell.angle_gamma   90.00
#
_symmetry.space_group_name_H-M   'P 1'
#
loop_
_entity.id
_entity.type
_entity.pdbx_description
1 polymer ?
#
loop_
_entity_poly.entity_id
_entity_poly.type
_entity_poly.pdbx_seq_one_letter_code
_entity_poly.pdbx_strand_id
1 'polypeptide(L)' 'MATNNFSKITSKGQVTIPHNIREKLHLSTGSKIEFIIQDDAVLMIPINNKLSNLYGILPKPKKLRPQA' A
#
# COMPACT_ATOMS: atom_id res chain seq x y z
N MET A 1 2.51 2.66 21.92
CA MET A 1 3.74 1.87 22.14
C MET A 1 4.40 1.59 20.80
N ALA A 2 5.51 2.25 20.50
CA ALA A 2 6.31 1.94 19.31
C ALA A 2 7.14 0.68 19.60
N THR A 3 6.99 -0.36 18.79
CA THR A 3 7.74 -1.61 18.96
C THR A 3 8.94 -1.57 18.01
N ASN A 4 10.16 -1.51 18.54
CA ASN A 4 11.37 -1.65 17.73
C ASN A 4 11.46 -3.09 17.22
N ASN A 5 11.42 -3.29 15.91
CA ASN A 5 11.60 -4.59 15.27
C ASN A 5 12.80 -4.51 14.32
N PHE A 6 13.82 -5.32 14.56
CA PHE A 6 15.02 -5.38 13.74
C PHE A 6 14.91 -6.53 12.74
N SER A 7 15.47 -6.35 11.54
CA SER A 7 15.54 -7.40 10.52
C SER A 7 16.87 -7.31 9.78
N LYS A 8 17.38 -8.46 9.35
CA LYS A 8 18.65 -8.53 8.61
C LYS A 8 18.36 -8.54 7.11
N ILE A 9 19.26 -7.90 6.37
CA ILE A 9 19.31 -7.99 4.91
C ILE A 9 19.98 -9.33 4.57
N THR A 10 19.35 -10.13 3.71
CA THR A 10 19.94 -11.39 3.21
C THR A 10 20.99 -11.10 2.14
N SER A 11 21.80 -12.09 1.78
CA SER A 11 22.81 -11.96 0.70
C SER A 11 22.23 -11.54 -0.65
N LYS A 12 20.92 -11.74 -0.86
CA LYS A 12 20.20 -11.33 -2.07
C LYS A 12 19.58 -9.92 -1.98
N GLY A 13 19.89 -9.16 -0.92
CA GLY A 13 19.32 -7.83 -0.71
C GLY A 13 17.89 -7.83 -0.21
N GLN A 14 17.36 -8.97 0.27
CA GLN A 14 15.98 -9.04 0.77
C GLN A 14 15.94 -8.69 2.26
N VAL A 15 14.96 -7.90 2.68
CA VAL A 15 14.66 -7.66 4.09
C VAL A 15 13.46 -8.50 4.51
N THR A 16 13.56 -9.14 5.67
CA THR A 16 12.42 -9.88 6.23
C THR A 16 11.49 -8.89 6.93
N ILE A 17 10.17 -9.01 6.73
CA ILE A 17 9.17 -8.26 7.48
C ILE A 17 8.69 -9.13 8.65
N PRO A 18 8.94 -8.72 9.90
CA PRO A 18 8.47 -9.42 11.09
C PRO A 18 6.95 -9.67 11.07
N HIS A 19 6.52 -10.77 11.68
CA HIS A 19 5.13 -11.23 11.63
C HIS A 19 4.12 -10.17 12.10
N ASN A 20 4.42 -9.49 13.21
CA ASN A 20 3.59 -8.41 13.76
C ASN A 20 3.37 -7.23 12.78
N ILE A 21 4.38 -6.88 11.97
CA ILE A 21 4.25 -5.84 10.95
C ILE A 21 3.42 -6.35 9.78
N ARG A 22 3.63 -7.61 9.36
CA ARG A 22 2.84 -8.24 8.29
C ARG A 22 1.35 -8.27 8.63
N GLU A 23 0.99 -8.62 9.86
CA GLU A 23 -0.42 -8.65 10.29
C GLU A 23 -1.04 -7.25 10.30
N LYS A 24 -0.34 -6.26 10.86
CA LYS A 24 -0.83 -4.87 10.92
C LYS A 24 -1.04 -4.23 9.55
N LEU A 25 -0.18 -4.56 8.59
CA LEU A 25 -0.25 -4.04 7.22
C LEU A 25 -1.02 -4.97 6.27
N HIS A 26 -1.61 -6.06 6.79
CA HIS A 26 -2.32 -7.09 6.03
C HIS A 26 -1.53 -7.62 4.82
N LEU A 27 -0.21 -7.79 5.00
CA LEU A 27 0.70 -8.26 3.97
C LEU A 27 0.69 -9.79 3.89
N SER A 28 0.38 -10.32 2.72
CA SER A 28 0.48 -11.74 2.38
C SER A 28 1.57 -11.99 1.33
N THR A 29 2.00 -13.25 1.19
CA THR A 29 2.92 -13.65 0.11
C THR A 29 2.34 -13.23 -1.25
N GLY A 30 3.13 -12.50 -2.04
CA GLY A 30 2.69 -11.95 -3.34
C GLY A 30 2.06 -10.55 -3.26
N SER A 31 1.92 -9.97 -2.06
CA SER A 31 1.50 -8.58 -1.91
C SER A 31 2.50 -7.63 -2.57
N LYS A 32 1.99 -6.66 -3.33
CA LYS A 32 2.80 -5.58 -3.91
C LYS A 32 2.98 -4.48 -2.87
N ILE A 33 4.20 -3.96 -2.78
CA ILE A 33 4.55 -2.90 -1.85
C ILE A 33 5.30 -1.84 -2.63
N GLU A 34 4.93 -0.58 -2.41
CA GLU A 34 5.62 0.59 -2.92
C GLU A 34 6.65 1.05 -1.89
N PHE A 35 7.85 1.38 -2.37
CA PHE A 35 8.91 1.94 -1.55
C PHE A 35 9.14 3.38 -1.95
N ILE A 36 9.02 4.29 -0.99
CA ILE A 36 9.27 5.71 -1.18
C ILE A 36 10.46 6.08 -0.29
N ILE A 37 11.49 6.67 -0.89
CA ILE A 37 12.66 7.16 -0.16
C ILE A 37 12.36 8.60 0.28
N GLN A 38 12.46 8.86 1.59
CA GLN A 38 12.36 10.20 2.18
C GLN A 38 13.52 10.40 3.13
N ASP A 39 14.42 11.32 2.78
CA ASP A 39 15.62 11.64 3.54
C ASP A 39 16.44 10.37 3.86
N ASP A 40 16.56 10.03 5.15
CA ASP A 40 17.27 8.85 5.66
C ASP A 40 16.35 7.65 5.95
N ALA A 41 15.09 7.71 5.50
CA ALA A 41 14.07 6.69 5.74
C ALA A 41 13.46 6.16 4.45
N VAL A 42 12.94 4.93 4.53
CA VAL A 42 12.13 4.33 3.47
C VAL A 42 10.74 4.08 4.02
N LEU A 43 9.73 4.67 3.37
CA LEU A 43 8.34 4.39 3.64
C LEU A 43 7.89 3.21 2.78
N MET A 44 7.31 2.21 3.44
CA MET A 44 6.75 1.01 2.82
C MET A 44 5.22 1.13 2.79
N ILE A 45 4.62 1.16 1.60
CA ILE A 45 3.16 1.29 1.45
C ILE A 45 2.59 0.05 0.73
N PRO A 46 1.69 -0.73 1.33
CA PRO A 46 1.04 -1.83 0.65
C PRO A 46 0.16 -1.30 -0.50
N ILE A 47 0.39 -1.80 -1.71
CA ILE A 47 -0.40 -1.41 -2.87
C ILE A 47 -1.68 -2.27 -2.92
N ASN A 48 -2.76 -1.74 -2.36
CA ASN A 48 -4.07 -2.40 -2.41
C ASN A 48 -4.81 -2.03 -3.70
N ASN A 49 -4.40 -2.63 -4.83
CA ASN A 49 -4.93 -2.37 -6.18
C ASN A 49 -6.37 -2.85 -6.42
N LYS A 50 -7.24 -2.85 -5.42
CA LYS A 50 -8.66 -3.15 -5.65
C LYS A 50 -9.32 -1.93 -6.29
N LEU A 51 -9.36 -1.91 -7.63
CA LEU A 51 -10.20 -0.99 -8.43
C LEU A 51 -11.66 -0.99 -7.94
N SER A 52 -12.13 -2.10 -7.38
CA SER A 52 -13.44 -2.21 -6.73
C SER A 52 -13.63 -1.25 -5.55
N ASN A 53 -12.57 -0.85 -4.83
CA ASN A 53 -12.66 0.16 -3.79
C ASN A 53 -12.88 1.57 -4.34
N LEU A 54 -12.60 1.79 -5.63
CA LEU A 54 -12.79 3.08 -6.32
C LEU A 54 -14.13 3.14 -7.08
N TYR A 55 -14.80 2.00 -7.26
CA TYR A 55 -16.07 1.91 -7.98
C TYR A 55 -17.17 2.65 -7.20
N GLY A 56 -17.73 3.70 -7.81
CA GLY A 56 -18.81 4.50 -7.21
C GLY A 56 -18.39 5.80 -6.52
N ILE A 57 -17.10 6.15 -6.49
CA ILE A 57 -16.62 7.44 -5.96
C ILE A 57 -16.99 8.61 -6.89
N LEU A 58 -17.10 8.36 -8.20
CA LEU A 58 -17.41 9.40 -9.17
C LEU A 58 -18.88 9.86 -9.03
N PRO A 59 -19.13 11.17 -8.90
CA PRO A 59 -20.48 11.71 -8.85
C PRO A 59 -21.20 11.43 -10.18
N LYS A 60 -22.53 11.31 -10.13
CA LYS A 60 -23.35 11.13 -11.33
C LYS A 60 -23.04 12.26 -12.33
N PRO A 61 -22.71 11.93 -13.60
CA PRO A 61 -22.41 12.95 -14.59
C PRO A 61 -23.62 13.89 -14.73
N LYS A 62 -23.35 15.20 -14.74
CA LYS A 62 -24.38 16.22 -14.93
C LYS A 62 -25.03 15.94 -16.28
N LYS A 63 -26.31 15.54 -16.29
CA LYS A 63 -27.06 15.37 -17.53
C LYS A 63 -27.09 16.72 -18.24
N LEU A 64 -26.32 16.85 -19.31
CA LEU A 64 -26.51 17.92 -20.27
C LEU A 64 -27.92 17.72 -20.82
N ARG A 65 -28.84 18.64 -20.50
CA ARG A 65 -30.15 18.63 -21.15
C ARG A 65 -29.88 18.95 -22.62
N PRO A 66 -30.21 18.05 -23.57
CA PRO A 66 -30.27 18.47 -24.96
C PRO A 66 -31.26 19.63 -25.02
N GLN A 67 -30.77 20.78 -25.49
CA GLN A 67 -31.65 21.90 -25.80
C GLN A 67 -32.48 21.45 -26.99
N ALA A 68 -33.78 21.28 -26.75
CA ALA A 68 -34.76 20.94 -27.76
C ALA A 68 -34.94 22.11 -28.74
#